data_AF-A0A5J4QS01-F1
#
_entry.id   AF-A0A5J4QS01-F1
#
_cell.length_a   1.000
_cell.length_b   1.000
_cell.length_c   1.000
_cell.angle_alpha   90.00
_cell.angle_beta   90.00
_cell.angle_gamma   90.00
#
_symmetry.space_group_name_H-M   'P 1'
#
loop_
_entity.id
_entity.type
_entity.pdbx_description
1 polymer ?
#
loop_
_entity_poly.entity_id
_entity_poly.type
_entity_poly.pdbx_seq_one_letter_code
_entity_poly.pdbx_strand_id
1 'polypeptide(L)' 'MSGITYYKGNERIDVVTPKYALLGTHAGRRTFICNALSLGIPAQVVMKWTGHNDYKAMKPYIDIADDIKANAMDKFNRL' A
#
# COMPACT_ATOMS: atom_id res chain seq x y z
N MET A 1 1.71 15.12 -10.85
CA MET A 1 3.18 15.11 -10.84
C MET A 1 3.69 14.72 -9.46
N SER A 2 4.91 14.19 -9.34
CA SER A 2 5.63 13.89 -8.10
C SER A 2 7.02 14.49 -8.18
N GLY A 3 7.49 15.13 -7.11
CA GLY A 3 8.85 15.64 -6.98
C GLY A 3 9.75 14.61 -6.30
N ILE A 4 10.95 14.38 -6.83
CA ILE A 4 12.02 13.64 -6.18
C ILE A 4 13.21 14.57 -6.04
N THR A 5 13.67 14.76 -4.80
CA THR A 5 14.89 15.48 -4.48
C THR A 5 15.97 14.49 -4.08
N TYR A 6 17.13 14.55 -4.72
CA TYR A 6 18.31 13.78 -4.31
C TYR A 6 19.59 14.58 -4.55
N TYR A 7 20.68 14.16 -3.93
CA TYR A 7 21.99 14.81 -4.06
C TYR A 7 22.94 13.93 -4.87
N LYS A 8 23.74 14.55 -5.74
CA LYS A 8 24.87 13.92 -6.41
C LYS A 8 26.13 14.71 -6.05
N GLY A 9 26.88 14.23 -5.06
CA GLY A 9 27.93 15.03 -4.42
C GLY A 9 27.31 16.22 -3.67
N ASN A 10 27.78 17.44 -3.94
CA ASN A 10 27.24 18.67 -3.35
C ASN A 10 26.09 19.29 -4.16
N GLU A 11 25.72 18.68 -5.29
CA GLU A 11 24.65 19.19 -6.15
C GLU A 11 23.29 18.61 -5.72
N ARG A 12 22.33 19.50 -5.46
CA ARG A 12 20.93 19.15 -5.23
C ARG A 12 20.20 19.07 -6.57
N ILE A 13 19.55 17.95 -6.83
CA ILE A 13 18.78 17.71 -8.05
C ILE A 13 17.31 17.52 -7.67
N ASP A 14 16.44 18.33 -8.26
CA ASP A 14 14.99 18.28 -8.09
C ASP A 14 14.34 17.86 -9.42
N VAL A 15 13.74 16.66 -9.45
CA VAL A 15 13.11 16.09 -10.65
C VAL A 15 11.61 16.01 -10.45
N VAL A 16 10.83 16.51 -11.43
CA VAL A 16 9.37 16.43 -11.42
C VAL A 16 8.90 15.48 -12.52
N THR A 17 8.30 14.35 -12.13
CA THR A 17 7.80 13.34 -13.07
C THR A 17 6.32 13.06 -12.87
N PRO A 18 5.63 12.50 -13.88
CA PRO A 18 4.31 11.93 -13.67
C PRO A 18 4.37 10.79 -12.65
N LYS A 19 3.38 10.72 -11.73
CA LYS A 19 3.35 9.71 -10.65
C LYS A 19 3.42 8.27 -11.18
N TYR A 20 2.78 8.00 -12.32
CA TYR A 20 2.79 6.67 -12.93
C TYR A 20 4.20 6.20 -13.32
N ALA A 21 5.12 7.12 -13.63
CA ALA A 21 6.49 6.80 -14.01
C ALA A 21 7.32 6.30 -12.80
N LEU A 22 6.82 6.48 -11.59
CA LEU A 22 7.45 6.02 -10.35
C LEU A 22 6.86 4.69 -9.84
N LEU A 23 5.86 4.14 -10.53
CA LEU A 23 5.25 2.88 -10.13
C LEU A 23 6.13 1.70 -10.57
N GLY A 24 6.53 0.90 -9.59
CA GLY A 24 7.30 -0.33 -9.81
C GLY A 24 6.59 -1.57 -9.27
N THR A 25 7.23 -2.72 -9.41
CA THR A 25 6.72 -4.02 -8.95
C THR A 25 6.44 -4.03 -7.44
N HIS A 26 7.24 -3.33 -6.65
CA HIS A 26 7.01 -3.20 -5.20
C HIS A 26 5.68 -2.50 -4.89
N ALA A 27 5.35 -1.42 -5.61
CA ALA A 27 4.06 -0.75 -5.47
C ALA A 27 2.91 -1.70 -5.86
N GLY A 28 3.06 -2.42 -6.98
CA GLY A 28 2.07 -3.41 -7.43
C GLY A 28 1.81 -4.51 -6.39
N ARG A 29 2.86 -5.09 -5.78
CA ARG A 29 2.72 -6.09 -4.72
C ARG A 29 1.93 -5.56 -3.53
N ARG A 30 2.21 -4.33 -3.09
CA ARG A 30 1.50 -3.70 -1.97
C ARG A 30 0.03 -3.46 -2.31
N THR A 31 -0.24 -2.95 -3.51
CA THR A 31 -1.61 -2.73 -4.00
C THR A 31 -2.40 -4.04 -4.06
N PHE A 32 -1.81 -5.11 -4.58
CA PHE A 32 -2.44 -6.43 -4.61
C PHE A 32 -2.83 -6.92 -3.20
N ILE A 33 -1.93 -6.81 -2.23
CA ILE A 33 -2.18 -7.26 -0.85
C ILE A 33 -3.34 -6.47 -0.22
N CYS A 34 -3.31 -5.14 -0.28
CA CYS A 34 -4.37 -4.31 0.29
C CYS A 34 -5.73 -4.66 -0.32
N ASN A 35 -5.81 -4.75 -1.64
CA ASN A 35 -7.07 -5.05 -2.33
C ASN A 35 -7.60 -6.43 -1.95
N ALA A 36 -6.75 -7.46 -1.90
CA ALA A 36 -7.15 -8.81 -1.50
C ALA A 36 -7.74 -8.84 -0.08
N LEU A 37 -7.11 -8.14 0.87
CA LEU A 37 -7.58 -8.05 2.25
C LEU A 37 -8.87 -7.24 2.38
N SER A 38 -9.00 -6.13 1.65
CA SER A 38 -10.23 -5.34 1.60
C SER A 38 -11.41 -6.12 0.99
N LEU A 39 -11.14 -7.05 0.08
CA LEU A 39 -12.13 -8.00 -0.46
C LEU A 39 -12.47 -9.14 0.51
N GLY A 40 -11.87 -9.17 1.70
CA GLY A 40 -12.15 -10.17 2.74
C GLY A 40 -11.40 -11.48 2.57
N ILE A 41 -10.41 -11.56 1.68
CA ILE A 41 -9.58 -12.76 1.55
C ILE A 41 -8.74 -12.92 2.82
N PRO A 42 -8.70 -14.11 3.46
CA PRO A 42 -7.95 -14.31 4.70
C PRO A 42 -6.45 -14.01 4.55
N ALA A 43 -5.87 -13.34 5.54
CA ALA A 43 -4.46 -12.93 5.51
C ALA A 43 -3.50 -14.10 5.26
N GLN A 44 -3.75 -15.28 5.84
CA GLN A 44 -2.95 -16.48 5.60
C GLN A 44 -2.91 -16.90 4.11
N VAL A 45 -4.00 -16.72 3.37
CA VAL A 45 -4.05 -17.06 1.94
C VAL A 45 -3.22 -16.05 1.15
N VAL A 46 -3.39 -14.76 1.43
CA VAL A 46 -2.63 -13.68 0.78
C VAL A 46 -1.13 -13.80 1.09
N MET A 47 -0.76 -14.20 2.31
CA MET A 47 0.62 -14.47 2.70
C MET A 47 1.27 -15.56 1.85
N LYS A 48 0.56 -16.67 1.60
CA LYS A 48 1.05 -17.76 0.73
C LYS A 48 1.30 -17.28 -0.69
N TRP A 49 0.39 -16.50 -1.27
CA TRP A 49 0.56 -15.95 -2.62
C TRP A 49 1.70 -14.95 -2.74
N THR A 50 1.93 -14.20 -1.67
CA THR A 50 2.90 -13.10 -1.66
C THR A 50 4.23 -13.48 -1.04
N GLY A 51 4.42 -14.72 -0.58
CA GLY A 51 5.67 -15.19 0.03
C GLY A 51 6.03 -14.50 1.35
N HIS A 52 5.04 -14.05 2.13
CA HIS A 52 5.28 -13.55 3.48
C HIS A 52 5.27 -14.71 4.48
N ASN A 53 6.37 -14.87 5.21
CA ASN A 53 6.51 -15.89 6.25
C ASN A 53 6.26 -15.35 7.66
N ASP A 54 6.25 -14.03 7.83
CA ASP A 54 6.00 -13.37 9.11
C ASP A 54 4.69 -12.57 9.06
N TYR A 55 3.84 -12.81 10.05
CA TYR A 55 2.59 -12.08 10.21
C TYR A 55 2.82 -10.61 10.56
N LYS A 56 3.94 -10.25 11.23
CA LYS A 56 4.27 -8.85 11.52
C LYS A 56 4.47 -8.04 10.25
N ALA A 57 4.99 -8.66 9.18
CA ALA A 57 5.12 -8.02 7.88
C ALA A 57 3.78 -7.75 7.19
N MET A 58 2.72 -8.48 7.58
CA MET A 58 1.36 -8.27 7.06
C MET A 58 0.57 -7.20 7.79
N LYS A 59 0.93 -6.92 9.05
CA LYS A 59 0.19 -6.00 9.92
C LYS A 59 -0.16 -4.66 9.25
N PRO A 60 0.78 -3.96 8.58
CA PRO A 60 0.46 -2.67 7.95
C PRO A 60 -0.65 -2.75 6.88
N TYR A 61 -0.83 -3.90 6.22
CA TYR A 61 -1.87 -4.07 5.21
C TYR A 61 -3.21 -4.47 5.83
N ILE A 62 -3.17 -5.23 6.93
CA ILE A 62 -4.37 -5.63 7.68
C ILE A 62 -4.98 -4.39 8.33
N ASP A 63 -4.16 -3.56 8.99
CA ASP A 63 -4.61 -2.33 9.64
C ASP A 63 -5.33 -1.41 8.63
N ILE A 64 -4.81 -1.26 7.41
CA ILE A 64 -5.46 -0.50 6.33
C ILE A 64 -6.83 -1.10 5.94
N ALA A 65 -6.91 -2.42 5.81
CA ALA A 65 -8.16 -3.08 5.43
C ALA A 65 -9.22 -2.94 6.54
N ASP A 66 -8.81 -2.98 7.80
CA ASP A 66 -9.70 -2.81 8.95
C ASP A 66 -10.18 -1.35 9.08
N ASP A 67 -9.29 -0.38 8.86
CA ASP A 67 -9.66 1.05 8.78
C ASP A 67 -10.68 1.31 7.67
N ILE A 68 -10.52 0.69 6.49
CA ILE A 68 -11.49 0.82 5.39
C ILE A 68 -12.85 0.25 5.78
N LYS A 69 -12.88 -0.91 6.44
CA LYS A 69 -14.13 -1.53 6.91
C LYS A 69 -14.82 -0.68 7.97
N ALA A 70 -14.08 -0.15 8.94
CA ALA A 70 -14.60 0.74 9.98
C ALA A 70 -15.22 2.00 9.36
N ASN A 71 -14.49 2.67 8.46
CA ASN A 71 -14.99 3.84 7.74
C ASN A 71 -16.23 3.53 6.87
N ALA A 72 -16.34 2.31 6.34
CA ALA A 72 -17.53 1.88 5.62
C ALA A 72 -18.74 1.71 6.56
N MET A 73 -18.53 1.20 7.77
CA MET A 73 -19.58 1.07 8.80
C MET A 73 -20.08 2.43 9.28
N ASP A 74 -19.19 3.41 9.43
CA ASP A 74 -19.56 4.77 9.85
C ASP A 74 -20.55 5.47 8.92
N LYS A 75 -20.69 5.01 7.67
CA LYS A 75 -21.72 5.52 6.76
C LYS A 75 -23.13 5.20 7.24
N PHE A 76 -23.33 4.08 7.94
CA PHE A 76 -24.62 3.73 8.55
C PHE A 76 -24.93 4.58 9.78
N ASN A 77 -23.91 5.02 10.52
CA ASN A 77 -24.08 5.87 11.71
C ASN A 77 -24.60 7.29 11.38
N ARG A 78 -24.60 7.67 10.10
CA ARG A 78 -25.05 8.98 9.60
C ARG A 78 -26.41 8.93 8.90
N LEU A 79 -27.05 7.76 8.85
CA LEU A 79 -28.42 7.56 8.39
C LEU A 79 -29.37 7.65 9.59
#